data_AF-A0A945TPZ3-F1
#
_entry.id   AF-A0A945TPZ3-F1
#
_cell.length_a   1.000
_cell.length_b   1.000
_cell.length_c   1.000
_cell.angle_alpha   90.00
_cell.angle_beta   90.00
_cell.angle_gamma   90.00
#
_symmetry.space_group_name_H-M   'P 1'
#
loop_
_entity.id
_entity.type
_entity.pdbx_description
1 polymer ?
#
loop_
_entity_poly.entity_id
_entity_poly.type
_entity_poly.pdbx_seq_one_letter_code
_entity_poly.pdbx_strand_id
1 'polypeptide(L)'
;SRLILAYETQAQGQAGVTNARNALLQERNALANQINALEVTRGSLRAEVSALREEMSGLVRSTVSAERALEESQLVGEELTARLAETALEYKLTKEELAYLRAEYTDEVAAFAKERELLAATHKEELNILRERHSDLESKYNRLVRPARSTAGRFVVEVRFWKEGDLRRYSLRQGGGVETSVSESELHQQLTTMKAHHGDKLYTKVMPDDNSLTHGEAWRFTTKILNRYDYYYQN
;
A
#
# COMPACT_ATOMS: atom_id res chain seq x y z
N SER A 1 79.05 61.55 117.37
CA SER A 1 78.99 60.22 116.72
C SER A 1 77.58 59.65 116.52
N ARG A 2 76.58 59.86 117.38
CA ARG A 2 75.23 59.28 117.19
C ARG A 2 74.40 59.88 116.02
N LEU A 3 74.60 61.16 115.70
CA LEU A 3 73.89 61.84 114.60
C LEU A 3 74.35 61.39 113.20
N ILE A 4 75.62 61.01 113.03
CA ILE A 4 76.18 60.55 111.75
C ILE A 4 75.70 59.13 111.42
N LEU A 5 75.70 58.24 112.41
CA LEU A 5 75.17 56.87 112.30
C LEU A 5 73.67 56.84 111.99
N ALA A 6 72.88 57.77 112.56
CA ALA A 6 71.45 57.89 112.25
C ALA A 6 71.22 58.39 110.82
N TYR A 7 72.09 59.27 110.32
CA TYR A 7 72.01 59.80 108.95
C TYR A 7 72.45 58.75 107.91
N GLU A 8 73.51 57.99 108.18
CA GLU A 8 73.96 56.88 107.33
C GLU A 8 72.95 55.73 107.27
N THR A 9 72.34 55.37 108.40
CA THR A 9 71.28 54.33 108.43
C THR A 9 70.00 54.80 107.72
N GLN A 10 69.64 56.08 107.83
CA GLN A 10 68.53 56.68 107.08
C GLN A 10 68.82 56.74 105.57
N ALA A 11 70.05 57.10 105.17
CA ALA A 11 70.48 57.14 103.78
C ALA A 11 70.55 55.73 103.16
N GLN A 12 71.04 54.73 103.90
CA GLN A 12 71.01 53.33 103.48
C GLN A 12 69.58 52.78 103.36
N GLY A 13 68.69 53.16 104.28
CA GLY A 13 67.26 52.84 104.19
C GLY A 13 66.59 53.45 102.96
N GLN A 14 66.88 54.72 102.65
CA GLN A 14 66.41 55.39 101.42
C GLN A 14 66.99 54.75 100.14
N ALA A 15 68.26 54.35 100.14
CA ALA A 15 68.88 53.65 99.02
C ALA A 15 68.27 52.26 98.78
N GLY A 16 67.96 51.51 99.84
CA GLY A 16 67.26 50.22 99.75
C GLY A 16 65.84 50.36 99.20
N VAL A 17 65.08 51.35 99.68
CA VAL A 17 63.72 51.64 99.20
C VAL A 17 63.70 52.10 97.73
N THR A 18 64.68 52.90 97.31
CA THR A 18 64.79 53.34 95.91
C THR A 18 65.16 52.21 94.97
N ASN A 19 66.05 51.30 95.39
CA ASN A 19 66.39 50.10 94.60
C ASN A 19 65.20 49.14 94.47
N ALA A 20 64.47 48.87 95.57
CA ALA A 20 63.27 48.05 95.54
C ALA A 20 62.18 48.67 94.64
N ARG A 21 62.01 50.00 94.69
CA ARG A 21 61.10 50.74 93.80
C ARG A 21 61.52 50.59 92.33
N ASN A 22 62.81 50.69 92.02
CA ASN A 22 63.30 50.56 90.65
C ASN A 22 63.11 49.14 90.10
N ALA A 23 63.33 48.10 90.92
CA ALA A 23 63.05 46.71 90.56
C ALA A 23 61.56 46.48 90.29
N LEU A 24 60.67 46.99 91.16
CA LEU A 24 59.22 46.94 90.95
C LEU A 24 58.78 47.69 89.70
N LEU A 25 59.39 48.82 89.38
CA LEU A 25 59.13 49.56 88.14
C LEU A 25 59.54 48.76 86.90
N GLN A 26 60.68 48.05 86.95
CA GLN A 26 61.12 47.17 85.87
C GLN A 26 60.16 45.98 85.69
N GLU A 27 59.76 45.31 86.77
CA GLU A 27 58.78 44.21 86.70
C GLU A 27 57.43 44.68 86.15
N ARG A 28 56.93 45.83 86.62
CA ARG A 28 55.70 46.44 86.09
C ARG A 28 55.81 46.70 84.59
N ASN A 29 56.94 47.22 84.12
CA ASN A 29 57.17 47.47 82.69
C ASN A 29 57.24 46.16 81.89
N ALA A 30 57.87 45.12 82.42
CA ALA A 30 57.94 43.81 81.78
C ALA A 30 56.56 43.15 81.68
N LEU A 31 55.75 43.20 82.76
CA LEU A 31 54.37 42.74 82.78
C LEU A 31 53.49 43.52 81.80
N ALA A 32 53.64 44.86 81.73
CA ALA A 32 52.92 45.69 80.76
C ALA A 32 53.24 45.27 79.32
N ASN A 33 54.51 44.98 79.01
CA ASN A 33 54.90 44.48 77.70
C ASN A 33 54.31 43.09 77.39
N GLN A 34 54.27 42.20 78.38
CA GLN A 34 53.63 40.87 78.22
C GLN A 34 52.12 40.99 77.99
N ILE A 35 51.44 41.86 78.73
CA ILE A 35 50.01 42.14 78.54
C ILE A 35 49.77 42.65 77.11
N ASN A 36 50.55 43.63 76.66
CA ASN A 36 50.43 44.15 75.29
C ASN A 36 50.65 43.05 74.23
N ALA A 37 51.64 42.19 74.40
CA ALA A 37 51.89 41.07 73.50
C ALA A 37 50.71 40.06 73.48
N LEU A 38 50.18 39.72 74.65
CA LEU A 38 49.01 38.84 74.78
C LEU A 38 47.74 39.45 74.19
N GLU A 39 47.57 40.77 74.27
CA GLU A 39 46.44 41.46 73.65
C GLU A 39 46.49 41.41 72.12
N VAL A 40 47.69 41.59 71.54
CA VAL A 40 47.91 41.45 70.09
C VAL A 40 47.62 40.03 69.63
N THR A 41 48.15 39.01 70.32
CA THR A 41 47.90 37.60 69.94
C THR A 41 46.44 37.23 70.08
N ARG A 42 45.76 37.68 71.15
CA ARG A 42 44.31 37.52 71.32
C ARG A 42 43.52 38.19 70.21
N GLY A 43 43.97 39.37 69.74
CA GLY A 43 43.39 40.05 68.58
C GLY A 43 43.51 39.22 67.30
N SER A 44 44.70 38.70 67.02
CA SER A 44 44.98 37.84 65.85
C SER A 44 44.13 36.56 65.86
N LEU A 45 44.11 35.84 66.99
CA LEU A 45 43.31 34.61 67.16
C LEU A 45 41.81 34.88 66.98
N ARG A 46 41.30 36.02 67.46
CA ARG A 46 39.90 36.41 67.23
C ARG A 46 39.60 36.65 65.76
N ALA A 47 40.51 37.28 65.02
CA ALA A 47 40.34 37.50 63.58
C ALA A 47 40.35 36.16 62.82
N GLU A 48 41.26 35.25 63.17
CA GLU A 48 41.35 33.91 62.56
C GLU A 48 40.11 33.06 62.84
N VAL A 49 39.59 33.06 64.07
CA VAL A 49 38.33 32.38 64.42
C VAL A 49 37.15 32.94 63.63
N SER A 50 37.11 34.26 63.42
CA SER A 50 36.06 34.86 62.58
C SER A 50 36.18 34.44 61.12
N ALA A 51 37.39 34.44 60.55
CA ALA A 51 37.63 34.00 59.18
C ALA A 51 37.25 32.52 58.96
N LEU A 52 37.67 31.63 59.87
CA LEU A 52 37.30 30.21 59.83
C LEU A 52 35.79 29.99 59.94
N ARG A 53 35.08 30.80 60.74
CA ARG A 53 33.61 30.74 60.82
C ARG A 53 32.94 31.16 59.53
N GLU A 54 33.44 32.19 58.86
CA GLU A 54 32.94 32.62 57.55
C GLU A 54 33.19 31.54 56.49
N GLU A 55 34.38 30.93 56.50
CA GLU A 55 34.72 29.83 55.59
C GLU A 55 33.82 28.62 55.81
N MET A 56 33.63 28.17 57.07
CA MET A 56 32.69 27.09 57.39
C MET A 56 31.26 27.42 56.95
N SER A 57 30.80 28.66 57.16
CA SER A 57 29.48 29.10 56.68
C SER A 57 29.37 29.06 55.16
N GLY A 58 30.46 29.39 54.44
CA GLY A 58 30.54 29.27 52.99
C GLY A 58 30.48 27.81 52.53
N LEU A 59 31.27 26.94 53.15
CA LEU A 59 31.29 25.51 52.84
C LEU A 59 29.93 24.86 53.09
N VAL A 60 29.29 25.11 54.24
CA VAL A 60 27.95 24.57 54.54
C VAL A 60 26.91 25.02 53.51
N ARG A 61 26.98 26.28 53.05
CA ARG A 61 26.07 26.77 52.00
C ARG A 61 26.32 26.03 50.68
N SER A 62 27.58 25.81 50.32
CA SER A 62 27.96 25.09 49.09
C SER A 62 27.57 23.62 49.13
N THR A 63 27.72 22.93 50.27
CA THR A 63 27.35 21.52 50.39
C THR A 63 25.84 21.35 50.26
N VAL A 64 25.06 22.20 50.94
CA VAL A 64 23.59 22.17 50.83
C VAL A 64 23.12 22.45 49.40
N SER A 65 23.77 23.38 48.68
CA SER A 65 23.41 23.61 47.27
C SER A 65 23.76 22.44 46.36
N ALA A 66 24.89 21.78 46.61
CA ALA A 66 25.32 20.62 45.84
C ALA A 66 24.42 19.41 46.09
N GLU A 67 24.01 19.18 47.34
CA GLU A 67 23.07 18.13 47.71
C GLU A 67 21.71 18.30 47.02
N ARG A 68 21.17 19.54 47.00
CA ARG A 68 19.92 19.83 46.27
C ARG A 68 20.05 19.59 44.76
N ALA A 69 21.15 20.04 44.15
CA ALA A 69 21.36 19.82 42.73
C ALA A 69 21.50 18.32 42.39
N LEU A 70 22.09 17.53 43.29
CA LEU A 70 22.18 16.08 43.15
C LEU A 70 20.80 15.42 43.25
N GLU A 71 20.00 15.82 44.23
CA GLU A 71 18.63 15.31 44.42
C GLU A 71 17.73 15.65 43.21
N GLU A 72 17.80 16.89 42.70
CA GLU A 72 17.12 17.30 41.48
C GLU A 72 17.57 16.45 40.27
N SER A 73 18.87 16.22 40.11
CA SER A 73 19.39 15.38 39.03
C SER A 73 18.94 13.92 39.14
N GLN A 74 18.80 13.39 40.36
CA GLN A 74 18.31 12.02 40.58
C GLN A 74 16.84 11.91 40.19
N LEU A 75 16.00 12.86 40.60
CA LEU A 75 14.59 12.90 40.22
C LEU A 75 14.39 12.99 38.71
N VAL A 76 15.18 13.84 38.03
CA VAL A 76 15.16 13.93 36.56
C VAL A 76 15.63 12.63 35.92
N GLY A 77 16.63 11.96 36.50
CA GLY A 77 17.10 10.65 36.04
C GLY A 77 15.99 9.59 36.13
N GLU A 78 15.30 9.51 37.27
CA GLU A 78 14.18 8.60 37.49
C GLU A 78 13.04 8.88 36.49
N GLU A 79 12.65 10.14 36.30
CA GLU A 79 11.62 10.54 35.33
C GLU A 79 12.00 10.12 33.90
N LEU A 80 13.24 10.35 33.49
CA LEU A 80 13.73 9.97 32.16
C LEU A 80 13.73 8.45 31.98
N THR A 81 14.12 7.68 33.00
CA THR A 81 14.07 6.21 32.92
C THR A 81 12.64 5.68 32.83
N ALA A 82 11.69 6.29 33.54
CA ALA A 82 10.27 5.94 33.44
C ALA A 82 9.72 6.23 32.04
N ARG A 83 10.00 7.42 31.48
CA ARG A 83 9.60 7.79 30.11
C ARG A 83 10.24 6.88 29.05
N LEU A 84 11.50 6.50 29.25
CA LEU A 84 12.17 5.57 28.34
C LEU A 84 11.50 4.18 28.35
N ALA A 85 11.09 3.69 29.52
CA ALA A 85 10.39 2.43 29.65
C ALA A 85 8.99 2.48 28.99
N GLU A 86 8.26 3.58 29.18
CA GLU A 86 6.95 3.81 28.57
C GLU A 86 7.04 3.85 27.04
N THR A 87 7.92 4.70 26.49
CA THR A 87 8.12 4.81 25.04
C THR A 87 8.62 3.50 24.42
N ALA A 88 9.43 2.71 25.13
CA ALA A 88 9.85 1.39 24.67
C ALA A 88 8.68 0.39 24.61
N LEU A 89 7.70 0.50 25.51
CA LEU A 89 6.49 -0.32 25.49
C LEU A 89 5.58 0.10 24.32
N GLU A 90 5.34 1.40 24.14
CA GLU A 90 4.57 1.94 23.02
C GLU A 90 5.16 1.53 21.68
N TYR A 91 6.48 1.60 21.53
CA TYR A 91 7.17 1.16 20.32
C TYR A 91 6.97 -0.34 20.03
N LYS A 92 6.94 -1.19 21.05
CA LYS A 92 6.67 -2.63 20.87
C LYS A 92 5.22 -2.86 20.43
N LEU A 93 4.26 -2.22 21.10
CA LEU A 93 2.84 -2.35 20.79
C LEU A 93 2.54 -1.88 19.36
N THR A 94 3.00 -0.68 18.99
CA THR A 94 2.81 -0.14 17.63
C THR A 94 3.46 -1.02 16.57
N LYS A 95 4.59 -1.66 16.86
CA LYS A 95 5.22 -2.61 15.94
C LYS A 95 4.40 -3.89 15.76
N GLU A 96 3.79 -4.39 16.82
CA GLU A 96 2.90 -5.56 16.79
C GLU A 96 1.60 -5.24 16.03
N GLU A 97 0.98 -4.08 16.30
CA GLU A 97 -0.19 -3.59 15.56
C GLU A 97 0.11 -3.42 14.07
N LEU A 98 1.27 -2.85 13.72
CA LEU A 98 1.68 -2.71 12.32
C LEU A 98 1.89 -4.07 11.64
N ALA A 99 2.45 -5.04 12.36
CA ALA A 99 2.64 -6.39 11.83
C ALA A 99 1.28 -7.09 11.60
N TYR A 100 0.35 -6.94 12.53
CA TYR A 100 -1.02 -7.44 12.41
C TYR A 100 -1.74 -6.81 11.22
N LEU A 101 -1.74 -5.47 11.12
CA LEU A 101 -2.44 -4.75 10.07
C LEU A 101 -1.85 -5.04 8.68
N ARG A 102 -0.53 -5.27 8.60
CA ARG A 102 0.11 -5.72 7.36
C ARG A 102 -0.37 -7.11 6.95
N ALA A 103 -0.49 -8.05 7.89
CA ALA A 103 -0.97 -9.39 7.60
C ALA A 103 -2.45 -9.36 7.13
N GLU A 104 -3.29 -8.61 7.84
CA GLU A 104 -4.69 -8.42 7.47
C GLU A 104 -4.84 -7.80 6.07
N TYR A 105 -4.08 -6.73 5.78
CA TYR A 105 -4.10 -6.10 4.46
C TYR A 105 -3.59 -7.03 3.35
N THR A 106 -2.59 -7.88 3.62
CA THR A 106 -2.15 -8.87 2.63
C THR A 106 -3.22 -9.89 2.30
N ASP A 107 -3.98 -10.33 3.31
CA ASP A 107 -5.09 -11.26 3.12
C ASP A 107 -6.26 -10.60 2.36
N GLU A 108 -6.59 -9.35 2.70
CA GLU A 108 -7.63 -8.57 2.02
C GLU A 108 -7.28 -8.32 0.54
N VAL A 109 -6.04 -7.94 0.25
CA VAL A 109 -5.55 -7.75 -1.13
C VAL A 109 -5.62 -9.07 -1.91
N ALA A 110 -5.27 -10.20 -1.30
CA ALA A 110 -5.35 -11.50 -1.94
C ALA A 110 -6.80 -11.92 -2.22
N ALA A 111 -7.71 -11.69 -1.28
CA ALA A 111 -9.14 -11.94 -1.45
C ALA A 111 -9.72 -11.07 -2.56
N PHE A 112 -9.44 -9.76 -2.55
CA PHE A 112 -9.90 -8.84 -3.57
C PHE A 112 -9.35 -9.18 -4.96
N ALA A 113 -8.08 -9.58 -5.06
CA ALA A 113 -7.50 -10.02 -6.32
C ALA A 113 -8.25 -11.23 -6.91
N LYS A 114 -8.62 -12.20 -6.04
CA LYS A 114 -9.38 -13.38 -6.43
C LYS A 114 -10.80 -13.04 -6.87
N GLU A 115 -11.49 -12.15 -6.15
CA GLU A 115 -12.82 -11.67 -6.54
C GLU A 115 -12.80 -10.96 -7.90
N ARG A 116 -11.80 -10.09 -8.12
CA ARG A 116 -11.62 -9.39 -9.39
C ARG A 116 -11.36 -10.36 -10.54
N GLU A 117 -10.58 -11.42 -10.32
CA GLU A 117 -10.31 -12.45 -11.32
C GLU A 117 -11.59 -13.23 -11.66
N LEU A 118 -12.37 -13.63 -10.66
CA LEU A 118 -13.66 -14.29 -10.86
C LEU A 118 -14.62 -13.40 -11.64
N LEU A 119 -14.74 -12.12 -11.28
CA LEU A 119 -15.60 -11.17 -11.98
C LEU A 119 -15.16 -10.94 -13.44
N ALA A 120 -13.85 -10.87 -13.68
CA ALA A 120 -13.32 -10.76 -15.04
C ALA A 120 -13.63 -12.01 -15.88
N ALA A 121 -13.54 -13.20 -15.27
CA ALA A 121 -13.88 -14.46 -15.93
C ALA A 121 -15.38 -14.55 -16.24
N THR A 122 -16.27 -14.17 -15.31
CA THR A 122 -17.71 -14.19 -15.55
C THR A 122 -18.13 -13.21 -16.63
N HIS A 123 -17.65 -11.96 -16.60
CA HIS A 123 -17.95 -10.98 -17.63
C HIS A 123 -17.43 -11.40 -19.01
N LYS A 124 -16.25 -12.03 -19.07
CA LYS A 124 -15.72 -12.56 -20.33
C LYS A 124 -16.63 -13.64 -20.92
N GLU A 125 -17.15 -14.52 -20.07
CA GLU A 125 -18.09 -15.56 -20.49
C GLU A 125 -19.43 -14.98 -20.97
N GLU A 126 -20.00 -14.03 -20.23
CA GLU A 126 -21.22 -13.34 -20.62
C GLU A 126 -21.08 -12.62 -21.97
N LEU A 127 -19.94 -11.96 -22.20
CA LEU A 127 -19.63 -11.32 -23.48
C LEU A 127 -19.50 -12.32 -24.62
N ASN A 128 -18.94 -13.50 -24.38
CA ASN A 128 -18.86 -14.56 -25.39
C ASN A 128 -20.27 -15.05 -25.76
N ILE A 129 -21.10 -15.35 -24.77
CA ILE A 129 -22.50 -15.77 -24.98
C ILE A 129 -23.27 -14.70 -25.77
N LEU A 130 -23.09 -13.42 -25.43
CA LEU A 130 -23.75 -12.32 -26.14
C LEU A 130 -23.30 -12.21 -27.59
N ARG A 131 -21.99 -12.37 -27.86
CA ARG A 131 -21.44 -12.39 -29.23
C ARG A 131 -22.00 -13.53 -30.07
N GLU A 132 -22.09 -14.73 -29.49
CA GLU A 132 -22.68 -15.89 -30.17
C GLU A 132 -24.16 -15.67 -30.49
N ARG A 133 -24.93 -15.18 -29.52
CA ARG A 133 -26.36 -14.84 -29.73
C ARG A 133 -26.54 -13.75 -30.79
N HIS A 134 -25.67 -12.74 -30.81
CA HIS A 134 -25.70 -11.70 -31.83
C HIS A 134 -25.43 -12.27 -33.22
N SER A 135 -24.42 -13.14 -33.36
CA SER A 135 -24.10 -13.80 -34.63
C SER A 135 -25.25 -14.67 -35.15
N ASP A 136 -25.91 -15.42 -34.27
CA ASP A 136 -27.10 -16.21 -34.62
C ASP A 136 -28.28 -15.31 -35.04
N LEU A 137 -28.52 -14.21 -34.31
CA LEU A 137 -29.57 -13.26 -34.63
C LEU A 137 -29.31 -12.56 -35.98
N GLU A 138 -28.07 -12.14 -36.22
CA GLU A 138 -27.63 -11.56 -37.49
C GLU A 138 -27.85 -12.54 -38.64
N SER A 139 -27.49 -13.82 -38.45
CA SER A 139 -27.74 -14.88 -39.44
C SER A 139 -29.24 -15.07 -39.73
N LYS A 140 -30.10 -15.01 -38.70
CA LYS A 140 -31.57 -15.08 -38.87
C LYS A 140 -32.14 -13.86 -39.57
N TYR A 141 -31.70 -12.67 -39.18
CA TYR A 141 -32.10 -11.42 -39.82
C TYR A 141 -31.72 -11.40 -41.30
N ASN A 142 -30.48 -11.77 -41.62
CA ASN A 142 -29.97 -11.87 -42.99
C ASN A 142 -30.71 -12.91 -43.84
N ARG A 143 -31.45 -13.85 -43.25
CA ARG A 143 -32.37 -14.74 -43.98
C ARG A 143 -33.72 -14.08 -44.26
N LEU A 144 -34.21 -13.26 -43.34
CA LEU A 144 -35.54 -12.63 -43.44
C LEU A 144 -35.55 -11.42 -44.39
N VAL A 145 -34.46 -10.66 -44.43
CA VAL A 145 -34.37 -9.41 -45.22
C VAL A 145 -33.84 -9.64 -46.64
N ARG A 146 -33.63 -10.90 -47.06
CA ARG A 146 -33.25 -11.18 -48.45
C ARG A 146 -34.35 -10.70 -49.41
N PRO A 147 -33.98 -9.98 -50.50
CA PRO A 147 -34.96 -9.54 -51.50
C PRO A 147 -35.73 -10.72 -52.08
N ALA A 148 -37.03 -10.58 -52.36
CA ALA A 148 -37.83 -11.66 -52.92
C ALA A 148 -37.16 -12.33 -54.14
N ARG A 149 -37.12 -13.67 -54.14
CA ARG A 149 -36.56 -14.46 -55.25
C ARG A 149 -37.27 -14.09 -56.56
N SER A 150 -36.50 -13.64 -57.56
CA SER A 150 -37.00 -13.10 -58.82
C SER A 150 -36.19 -13.61 -60.01
N THR A 151 -36.87 -13.80 -61.14
CA THR A 151 -36.27 -14.18 -62.42
C THR A 151 -35.67 -12.99 -63.18
N ALA A 152 -35.91 -11.75 -62.74
CA ALA A 152 -35.48 -10.55 -63.44
C ALA A 152 -33.96 -10.47 -63.61
N GLY A 153 -33.50 -10.43 -64.87
CA GLY A 153 -32.07 -10.38 -65.22
C GLY A 153 -31.29 -11.66 -64.94
N ARG A 154 -31.97 -12.80 -64.71
CA ARG A 154 -31.36 -14.09 -64.35
C ARG A 154 -31.41 -15.09 -65.50
N PHE A 155 -30.46 -16.02 -65.50
CA PHE A 155 -30.47 -17.16 -66.41
C PHE A 155 -31.35 -18.27 -65.84
N VAL A 156 -32.54 -18.46 -66.42
CA VAL A 156 -33.55 -19.40 -65.91
C VAL A 156 -33.34 -20.79 -66.50
N VAL A 157 -33.20 -21.76 -65.61
CA VAL A 157 -33.15 -23.19 -65.93
C VAL A 157 -34.29 -23.87 -65.21
N GLU A 158 -35.12 -24.59 -65.93
CA GLU A 158 -36.19 -25.39 -65.34
C GLU A 158 -35.78 -26.85 -65.25
N VAL A 159 -36.03 -27.45 -64.09
CA VAL A 159 -35.70 -28.84 -63.78
C VAL A 159 -37.01 -29.53 -63.43
N ARG A 160 -37.46 -30.47 -64.27
CA ARG A 160 -38.62 -31.30 -63.93
C ARG A 160 -38.13 -32.64 -63.35
N PHE A 161 -38.84 -33.10 -62.33
CA PHE A 161 -38.52 -34.33 -61.62
C PHE A 161 -39.81 -35.13 -61.40
N TRP A 162 -39.81 -36.39 -61.80
CA TRP A 162 -40.96 -37.28 -61.64
C TRP A 162 -40.50 -38.72 -61.39
N LYS A 163 -41.43 -39.57 -60.96
CA LYS A 163 -41.20 -41.01 -60.77
C LYS A 163 -42.03 -41.81 -61.75
N GLU A 164 -41.40 -42.77 -62.42
CA GLU A 164 -42.07 -43.72 -63.30
C GLU A 164 -41.83 -45.12 -62.74
N GLY A 165 -42.83 -45.67 -62.03
CA GLY A 165 -42.67 -46.88 -61.22
C GLY A 165 -41.69 -46.67 -60.06
N ASP A 166 -40.57 -47.39 -60.07
CA ASP A 166 -39.48 -47.20 -59.11
C ASP A 166 -38.30 -46.37 -59.63
N LEU A 167 -38.36 -45.94 -60.88
CA LEU A 167 -37.28 -45.18 -61.51
C LEU A 167 -37.53 -43.68 -61.41
N ARG A 168 -36.50 -42.95 -60.97
CA ARG A 168 -36.49 -41.48 -60.94
C ARG A 168 -36.10 -40.94 -62.31
N ARG A 169 -36.84 -39.95 -62.78
CA ARG A 169 -36.62 -39.32 -64.09
C ARG A 169 -36.44 -37.81 -63.92
N TYR A 170 -35.60 -37.25 -64.77
CA TYR A 170 -35.24 -35.84 -64.75
C TYR A 170 -35.26 -35.29 -66.16
N SER A 171 -35.68 -34.04 -66.29
CA SER A 171 -35.49 -33.27 -67.51
C SER A 171 -35.07 -31.85 -67.17
N LEU A 172 -34.38 -31.23 -68.13
CA LEU A 172 -33.87 -29.88 -67.98
C LEU A 172 -34.26 -29.04 -69.20
N ARG A 173 -34.67 -27.81 -68.95
CA ARG A 173 -35.02 -26.80 -69.96
C ARG A 173 -34.27 -25.51 -69.68
N GLN A 174 -33.41 -25.10 -70.61
CA GLN A 174 -32.58 -23.90 -70.48
C GLN A 174 -33.26 -22.73 -71.20
N GLY A 175 -33.46 -21.58 -70.54
CA GLY A 175 -33.86 -20.32 -71.20
C GLY A 175 -35.16 -20.39 -72.02
N GLY A 176 -36.08 -21.32 -71.71
CA GLY A 176 -37.30 -21.54 -72.49
C GLY A 176 -37.13 -22.40 -73.75
N GLY A 177 -35.96 -23.03 -73.96
CA GLY A 177 -35.68 -23.94 -75.06
C GLY A 177 -36.34 -25.32 -74.93
N VAL A 178 -35.80 -26.32 -75.64
CA VAL A 178 -36.35 -27.68 -75.65
C VAL A 178 -36.05 -28.42 -74.34
N GLU A 179 -37.05 -29.12 -73.81
CA GLU A 179 -36.91 -29.98 -72.64
C GLU A 179 -36.12 -31.24 -73.01
N THR A 180 -35.02 -31.50 -72.29
CA THR A 180 -34.14 -32.66 -72.55
C THR A 180 -34.15 -33.60 -71.35
N SER A 181 -34.48 -34.87 -71.58
CA SER A 181 -34.40 -35.92 -70.55
C SER A 181 -32.94 -36.26 -70.24
N VAL A 182 -32.60 -36.31 -68.95
CA VAL A 182 -31.23 -36.52 -68.46
C VAL A 182 -31.23 -37.51 -67.29
N SER A 183 -30.11 -38.20 -67.08
CA SER A 183 -29.84 -38.93 -65.83
C SER A 183 -29.55 -37.96 -64.67
N GLU A 184 -29.61 -38.46 -63.42
CA GLU A 184 -29.29 -37.63 -62.24
C GLU A 184 -27.84 -37.08 -62.29
N SER A 185 -26.91 -37.90 -62.77
CA SER A 185 -25.51 -37.50 -62.96
C SER A 185 -25.38 -36.36 -63.96
N GLU A 186 -26.00 -36.51 -65.13
CA GLU A 186 -25.97 -35.49 -66.19
C GLU A 186 -26.67 -34.21 -65.76
N LEU A 187 -27.79 -34.31 -65.02
CA LEU A 187 -28.46 -33.16 -64.44
C LEU A 187 -27.51 -32.35 -63.56
N HIS A 188 -26.82 -33.02 -62.63
CA HIS A 188 -25.87 -32.34 -61.75
C HIS A 188 -24.65 -31.79 -62.48
N GLN A 189 -24.12 -32.51 -63.48
CA GLN A 189 -23.01 -32.03 -64.31
C GLN A 189 -23.39 -30.77 -65.10
N GLN A 190 -24.57 -30.76 -65.73
CA GLN A 190 -25.06 -29.61 -66.48
C GLN A 190 -25.33 -28.42 -65.58
N LEU A 191 -26.00 -28.62 -64.43
CA LEU A 191 -26.24 -27.55 -63.45
C LEU A 191 -24.95 -27.01 -62.86
N THR A 192 -23.95 -27.86 -62.59
CA THR A 192 -22.62 -27.43 -62.13
C THR A 192 -21.93 -26.58 -63.18
N THR A 193 -22.00 -26.99 -64.45
CA THR A 193 -21.44 -26.23 -65.57
C THR A 193 -22.13 -24.87 -65.69
N MET A 194 -23.45 -24.83 -65.67
CA MET A 194 -24.23 -23.57 -65.70
C MET A 194 -23.93 -22.69 -64.50
N LYS A 195 -23.72 -23.29 -63.32
CA LYS A 195 -23.37 -22.56 -62.11
C LYS A 195 -22.00 -21.89 -62.25
N ALA A 196 -21.02 -22.60 -62.81
CA ALA A 196 -19.71 -22.04 -63.08
C ALA A 196 -19.77 -20.90 -64.12
N HIS A 197 -20.62 -21.02 -65.15
CA HIS A 197 -20.72 -20.02 -66.22
C HIS A 197 -21.55 -18.78 -65.83
N HIS A 198 -22.65 -18.95 -65.09
CA HIS A 198 -23.59 -17.88 -64.76
C HIS A 198 -23.48 -17.39 -63.31
N GLY A 199 -22.73 -18.07 -62.45
CA GLY A 199 -22.42 -17.64 -61.09
C GLY A 199 -23.64 -17.34 -60.23
N ASP A 200 -23.71 -16.12 -59.73
CA ASP A 200 -24.79 -15.54 -58.92
C ASP A 200 -26.02 -15.14 -59.74
N LYS A 201 -26.05 -15.42 -61.05
CA LYS A 201 -27.20 -15.14 -61.94
C LYS A 201 -27.99 -16.38 -62.33
N LEU A 202 -27.57 -17.58 -61.91
CA LEU A 202 -28.29 -18.82 -62.21
C LEU A 202 -29.58 -18.92 -61.37
N TYR A 203 -30.72 -18.97 -62.04
CA TYR A 203 -32.03 -19.25 -61.43
C TYR A 203 -32.46 -20.67 -61.80
N THR A 204 -32.78 -21.49 -60.81
CA THR A 204 -33.22 -22.87 -60.97
C THR A 204 -34.68 -23.04 -60.56
N LYS A 205 -35.55 -23.36 -61.52
CA LYS A 205 -36.98 -23.60 -61.28
C LYS A 205 -37.22 -25.10 -61.21
N VAL A 206 -37.37 -25.64 -60.01
CA VAL A 206 -37.67 -27.07 -59.83
C VAL A 206 -39.19 -27.26 -59.90
N MET A 207 -39.63 -28.16 -60.78
CA MET A 207 -41.02 -28.56 -60.97
C MET A 207 -41.15 -30.07 -60.70
N PRO A 208 -41.38 -30.48 -59.44
CA PRO A 208 -41.76 -31.86 -59.17
C PRO A 208 -43.13 -32.15 -59.79
N ASP A 209 -43.35 -33.38 -60.24
CA ASP A 209 -44.67 -33.85 -60.64
C ASP A 209 -45.47 -34.29 -59.40
N ASP A 210 -46.59 -33.60 -59.17
CA ASP A 210 -47.41 -33.75 -57.95
C ASP A 210 -48.10 -35.12 -57.85
N ASN A 211 -48.22 -35.85 -58.97
CA ASN A 211 -48.93 -37.12 -59.02
C ASN A 211 -48.02 -38.35 -58.83
N SER A 212 -46.70 -38.19 -58.94
CA SER A 212 -45.74 -39.32 -58.92
C SER A 212 -44.76 -39.32 -57.74
N LEU A 213 -44.76 -38.26 -56.92
CA LEU A 213 -43.79 -38.07 -55.83
C LEU A 213 -44.48 -37.85 -54.49
N THR A 214 -43.89 -38.40 -53.41
CA THR A 214 -44.30 -37.98 -52.07
C THR A 214 -43.84 -36.55 -51.80
N HIS A 215 -44.60 -35.81 -50.99
CA HIS A 215 -44.25 -34.43 -50.62
C HIS A 215 -42.80 -34.32 -50.07
N GLY A 216 -42.38 -35.28 -49.25
CA GLY A 216 -41.02 -35.31 -48.70
C GLY A 216 -39.92 -35.59 -49.73
N GLU A 217 -40.20 -36.32 -50.82
CA GLU A 217 -39.24 -36.53 -51.91
C GLU A 217 -39.11 -35.29 -52.79
N ALA A 218 -40.25 -34.71 -53.18
CA ALA A 218 -40.31 -33.46 -53.95
C ALA A 218 -39.59 -32.32 -53.20
N TRP A 219 -39.86 -32.16 -51.90
CA TRP A 219 -39.23 -31.15 -51.05
C TRP A 219 -37.72 -31.35 -50.92
N ARG A 220 -37.27 -32.58 -50.62
CA ARG A 220 -35.84 -32.90 -50.47
C ARG A 220 -35.07 -32.64 -51.76
N PHE A 221 -35.60 -33.06 -52.89
CA PHE A 221 -34.97 -32.84 -54.18
C PHE A 221 -34.92 -31.36 -54.55
N THR A 222 -36.04 -30.65 -54.41
CA THR A 222 -36.13 -29.21 -54.67
C THR A 222 -35.13 -28.43 -53.82
N THR A 223 -35.11 -28.69 -52.51
CA THR A 223 -34.18 -28.03 -51.58
C THR A 223 -32.71 -28.33 -51.93
N LYS A 224 -32.40 -29.58 -52.30
CA LYS A 224 -31.05 -29.98 -52.73
C LYS A 224 -30.58 -29.21 -53.96
N ILE A 225 -31.44 -29.07 -54.98
CA ILE A 225 -31.12 -28.34 -56.21
C ILE A 225 -30.99 -26.84 -55.94
N LEU A 226 -31.96 -26.27 -55.23
CA LEU A 226 -31.98 -24.83 -54.92
C LEU A 226 -30.73 -24.41 -54.13
N ASN A 227 -30.43 -25.08 -53.02
CA ASN A 227 -29.28 -24.74 -52.17
C ASN A 227 -27.94 -24.87 -52.90
N ARG A 228 -27.82 -25.79 -53.85
CA ARG A 228 -26.55 -26.06 -54.53
C ARG A 228 -26.31 -25.17 -55.75
N TYR A 229 -27.35 -24.81 -56.49
CA TYR A 229 -27.18 -24.17 -57.80
C TYR A 229 -27.91 -22.82 -57.93
N ASP A 230 -29.02 -22.61 -57.23
CA ASP A 230 -29.80 -21.37 -57.34
C ASP A 230 -29.07 -20.18 -56.74
N TYR A 231 -29.15 -19.02 -57.38
CA TYR A 231 -28.53 -17.80 -56.87
C TYR A 231 -29.04 -17.37 -55.50
N TYR A 232 -30.32 -17.59 -55.21
CA TYR A 232 -30.98 -17.02 -54.03
C TYR A 232 -30.53 -17.72 -52.73
N TYR A 233 -30.10 -18.98 -52.86
CA TYR A 233 -29.73 -19.84 -51.75
C TYR A 233 -28.22 -20.04 -51.61
N GLN A 234 -27.40 -19.34 -52.40
CA GLN A 234 -25.97 -19.25 -52.13
C GLN A 234 -25.77 -18.31 -50.94
N ASN A 235 -25.01 -18.76 -49.93
CA ASN A 235 -24.50 -17.89 -48.88
C ASN A 235 -23.22 -17.21 -49.35
#